data_AF-A0A0C2MSW2-F1
#
_entry.id   AF-A0A0C2MSW2-F1
#
_cell.length_a   1.000
_cell.length_b   1.000
_cell.length_c   1.000
_cell.angle_alpha   90.00
_cell.angle_beta   90.00
_cell.angle_gamma   90.00
#
_symmetry.space_group_name_H-M   'P 1'
#
loop_
_entity.id
_entity.type
_entity.pdbx_description
1 polymer ?
#
loop_
_entity_poly.entity_id
_entity_poly.type
_entity_poly.pdbx_seq_one_letter_code
_entity_poly.pdbx_strand_id
1 'polypeptide(L)'
;MEEIKGRIDKIIINGLLITSNDYKADAVDIYYLSRFYKLVTEPLEEFVFEGFGNGILNESDFCALSKCTRILCPADHLCACIDHQKTNTCNSCNSGFPCSERANHTHKHWVSTYIERTCDCGIIYSWMCDDGCSKHACTKMTRKVLTENFVTKLNSIIEYLCEILAEIISNEYSTLDNHIEEMLDTYLRVNGSITTPYIQHDQGSNYKDAAIDTNSRKSCLVLLDYGIFNIDDFTECFMSALDTSRDSTIAGTDIYKHGITFARYLSDVDECEKAKQLIDESWRTLSNDRSVSCRVAKVYHLYFMKIAPHIIGLIKNLCIGNTEIRKVVLENIFHKSPLLRVFFQNEHVLWTEIRESILFLINITSIHPESVRIYVTSMFLNTVNDLYNHLMIHHSYDVCNSRFDCIVHRTSRCGHLLNRKWFFESNYCFFYTYTKKARY
;
A
#
# COMPACT_ATOMS: atom_id res chain seq x y z
N MET A 1 -21.96 13.01 7.12
CA MET A 1 -21.22 11.84 6.62
C MET A 1 -21.44 11.67 5.12
N GLU A 2 -22.69 11.54 4.65
CA GLU A 2 -23.03 11.42 3.21
C GLU A 2 -22.42 12.50 2.31
N GLU A 3 -22.44 13.77 2.71
CA GLU A 3 -21.81 14.85 1.93
C GLU A 3 -20.29 14.64 1.74
N ILE A 4 -19.61 14.14 2.78
CA ILE A 4 -18.18 13.87 2.73
C ILE A 4 -17.91 12.69 1.78
N LYS A 5 -18.70 11.62 1.87
CA LYS A 5 -18.61 10.46 0.98
C LYS A 5 -18.80 10.89 -0.48
N GLY A 6 -19.90 11.57 -0.79
CA GLY A 6 -20.18 12.04 -2.15
C GLY A 6 -19.12 12.98 -2.73
N ARG A 7 -18.42 13.77 -1.91
CA ARG A 7 -17.28 14.58 -2.38
C ARG A 7 -16.03 13.76 -2.67
N ILE A 8 -15.72 12.78 -1.82
CA ILE A 8 -14.62 11.83 -2.07
C ILE A 8 -14.89 11.03 -3.34
N ASP A 9 -16.12 10.54 -3.50
CA ASP A 9 -16.54 9.79 -4.69
C ASP A 9 -16.39 10.62 -5.95
N LYS A 10 -16.82 11.89 -5.90
CA LYS A 10 -16.66 12.80 -7.02
C LYS A 10 -15.19 12.97 -7.42
N ILE A 11 -14.27 13.08 -6.46
CA ILE A 11 -12.83 13.20 -6.72
C ILE A 11 -12.31 11.90 -7.39
N ILE A 12 -12.61 10.75 -6.79
CA ILE A 12 -12.13 9.44 -7.25
C ILE A 12 -12.71 9.11 -8.63
N ILE A 13 -14.01 9.28 -8.85
CA ILE A 13 -14.69 9.01 -10.13
C ILE A 13 -14.24 9.97 -11.22
N ASN A 14 -14.03 11.26 -10.91
CA ASN A 14 -13.48 12.17 -11.90
C ASN A 14 -12.08 11.74 -12.36
N GLY A 15 -11.22 11.29 -11.44
CA GLY A 15 -9.92 10.70 -11.77
C GLY A 15 -10.06 9.44 -12.64
N LEU A 16 -11.03 8.57 -12.33
CA LEU A 16 -11.32 7.36 -13.11
C LEU A 16 -11.71 7.72 -14.55
N LEU A 17 -12.70 8.59 -14.73
CA LEU A 17 -13.20 8.98 -16.05
C LEU A 17 -12.11 9.67 -16.88
N ILE A 18 -11.28 10.51 -16.27
CA ILE A 18 -10.17 11.18 -16.98
C ILE A 18 -9.10 10.17 -17.41
N THR A 19 -8.76 9.21 -16.56
CA THR A 19 -7.73 8.20 -16.88
C THR A 19 -8.22 7.18 -17.89
N SER A 20 -9.46 6.69 -17.77
CA SER A 20 -10.02 5.68 -18.67
C SER A 20 -10.30 6.21 -20.08
N ASN A 21 -10.47 7.52 -20.26
CA ASN A 21 -10.66 8.16 -21.56
C ASN A 21 -9.39 8.80 -22.12
N ASP A 22 -8.22 8.52 -21.54
CA ASP A 22 -6.98 8.98 -22.15
C ASP A 22 -6.60 8.08 -23.33
N TYR A 23 -6.35 8.69 -24.49
CA TYR A 23 -5.96 8.03 -25.74
C TYR A 23 -4.45 7.83 -25.87
N LYS A 24 -3.66 8.20 -24.86
CA LYS A 24 -2.25 7.82 -24.80
C LYS A 24 -2.11 6.31 -25.01
N ALA A 25 -1.19 5.93 -25.89
CA ALA A 25 -1.07 4.57 -26.41
C ALA A 25 -0.65 3.54 -25.34
N ASP A 26 -0.09 3.97 -24.21
CA ASP A 26 0.41 3.09 -23.17
C ASP A 26 -0.28 3.31 -21.82
N ALA A 27 -0.71 2.22 -21.17
CA ALA A 27 -1.33 2.34 -19.85
C ALA A 27 -0.31 2.71 -18.77
N VAL A 28 0.98 2.48 -19.01
CA VAL A 28 2.05 2.99 -18.14
C VAL A 28 1.98 4.52 -18.03
N ASP A 29 1.71 5.20 -19.15
CA ASP A 29 1.54 6.67 -19.18
C ASP A 29 0.21 7.12 -18.59
N ILE A 30 -0.85 6.32 -18.77
CA ILE A 30 -2.18 6.59 -18.19
C ILE A 30 -2.10 6.54 -16.67
N TYR A 31 -1.40 5.55 -16.12
CA TYR A 31 -1.32 5.24 -14.70
C TYR A 31 -0.04 5.75 -14.02
N TYR A 32 0.64 6.73 -14.64
CA TYR A 32 1.85 7.30 -14.10
C TYR A 32 1.61 8.00 -12.75
N LEU A 33 2.51 7.77 -11.78
CA LEU A 33 2.37 8.22 -10.38
C LEU A 33 2.07 9.72 -10.26
N SER A 34 2.80 10.57 -10.99
CA SER A 34 2.61 12.03 -10.89
C SER A 34 1.24 12.50 -11.39
N ARG A 35 0.59 11.70 -12.26
CA ARG A 35 -0.75 12.00 -12.76
C ARG A 35 -1.81 11.68 -11.72
N PHE A 36 -1.75 10.50 -11.10
CA PHE A 36 -2.66 10.14 -10.01
C PHE A 36 -2.56 11.09 -8.83
N TYR A 37 -1.35 11.57 -8.55
CA TYR A 37 -1.16 12.62 -7.56
C TYR A 37 -2.04 13.85 -7.87
N LYS A 38 -1.95 14.40 -9.09
CA LYS A 38 -2.72 15.59 -9.50
C LYS A 38 -4.22 15.34 -9.61
N LEU A 39 -4.63 14.16 -10.09
CA LEU A 39 -6.04 13.86 -10.34
C LEU A 39 -6.81 13.49 -9.07
N VAL A 40 -6.11 12.95 -8.07
CA VAL A 40 -6.76 12.35 -6.89
C VAL A 40 -6.11 12.82 -5.61
N THR A 41 -4.80 12.59 -5.43
CA THR A 41 -4.15 12.85 -4.13
C THR A 41 -4.23 14.32 -3.73
N GLU A 42 -3.87 15.22 -4.64
CA GLU A 42 -3.89 16.67 -4.42
C GLU A 42 -5.32 17.17 -4.15
N PRO A 43 -6.35 16.83 -4.95
CA PRO A 43 -7.74 17.18 -4.61
C PRO A 43 -8.25 16.60 -3.28
N LEU A 44 -7.84 15.38 -2.91
CA LEU A 44 -8.19 14.79 -1.61
C LEU A 44 -7.49 15.54 -0.47
N GLU A 45 -6.20 15.90 -0.63
CA GLU A 45 -5.45 16.72 0.32
C GLU A 45 -6.13 18.08 0.51
N GLU A 46 -6.42 18.79 -0.58
CA GLU A 46 -7.15 20.06 -0.54
C GLU A 46 -8.49 19.91 0.19
N PHE A 47 -9.24 18.84 -0.11
CA PHE A 47 -10.53 18.58 0.55
C PHE A 47 -10.38 18.33 2.05
N VAL A 48 -9.34 17.61 2.50
CA VAL A 48 -9.08 17.39 3.94
C VAL A 48 -8.95 18.72 4.68
N PHE A 49 -8.25 19.70 4.10
CA PHE A 49 -7.93 20.97 4.78
C PHE A 49 -8.86 22.14 4.42
N GLU A 50 -9.75 21.96 3.45
CA GLU A 50 -10.73 22.96 3.04
C GLU A 50 -11.57 23.44 4.24
N GLY A 51 -11.57 24.76 4.44
CA GLY A 51 -12.29 25.46 5.52
C GLY A 51 -11.46 25.73 6.78
N PHE A 52 -10.21 25.25 6.85
CA PHE A 52 -9.40 25.34 8.09
C PHE A 52 -8.07 26.10 7.95
N GLY A 53 -7.79 26.64 6.76
CA GLY A 53 -6.62 27.46 6.45
C GLY A 53 -5.29 26.68 6.38
N ASN A 54 -4.30 27.25 5.68
CA ASN A 54 -3.01 26.58 5.43
C ASN A 54 -2.16 26.38 6.69
N GLY A 55 -2.54 27.00 7.81
CA GLY A 55 -1.82 26.90 9.08
C GLY A 55 -1.77 25.47 9.62
N ILE A 56 -2.79 24.64 9.37
CA ILE A 56 -2.78 23.23 9.83
C ILE A 56 -1.72 22.40 9.08
N LEU A 57 -1.47 22.73 7.81
CA LEU A 57 -0.54 22.01 6.93
C LEU A 57 0.90 22.46 7.14
N ASN A 58 1.10 23.78 7.27
CA ASN A 58 2.41 24.40 7.44
C ASN A 58 2.99 24.22 8.85
N GLU A 59 2.14 24.00 9.85
CA GLU A 59 2.54 23.61 11.21
C GLU A 59 2.76 22.09 11.30
N SER A 60 3.43 21.52 10.30
CA SER A 60 3.91 20.15 10.40
C SER A 60 4.91 20.07 11.56
N ASP A 61 4.44 19.41 12.61
CA ASP A 61 5.06 19.19 13.90
C ASP A 61 6.23 18.18 13.74
N PHE A 62 7.08 18.35 12.72
CA PHE A 62 8.27 17.52 12.51
C PHE A 62 9.18 17.56 13.74
N CYS A 63 9.16 18.66 14.50
CA CYS A 63 9.81 18.77 15.79
C CYS A 63 9.09 18.02 16.92
N ALA A 64 7.77 17.77 16.86
CA ALA A 64 7.03 17.12 17.95
C ALA A 64 7.33 15.63 18.10
N LEU A 65 7.98 15.02 17.11
CA LEU A 65 8.38 13.62 17.18
C LEU A 65 9.77 13.53 17.78
N SER A 66 9.85 13.02 19.00
CA SER A 66 11.12 12.65 19.64
C SER A 66 11.88 11.55 18.87
N LYS A 67 11.29 11.00 17.81
CA LYS A 67 11.83 9.94 16.95
C LYS A 67 11.78 10.35 15.49
N CYS A 68 12.80 9.92 14.75
CA CYS A 68 12.83 10.09 13.32
C CYS A 68 11.80 9.17 12.65
N THR A 69 10.90 9.74 11.85
CA THR A 69 9.94 8.99 11.02
C THR A 69 10.47 8.67 9.63
N ARG A 70 11.72 9.06 9.33
CA ARG A 70 12.33 8.76 8.03
C ARG A 70 12.44 7.26 7.83
N ILE A 71 11.99 6.85 6.66
CA ILE A 71 12.15 5.50 6.14
C ILE A 71 13.47 5.42 5.41
N LEU A 72 14.10 4.27 5.59
CA LEU A 72 15.30 3.85 4.93
C LEU A 72 14.87 2.96 3.77
N CYS A 73 15.03 3.47 2.56
CA CYS A 73 14.81 2.73 1.33
C CYS A 73 16.08 1.96 0.93
N PRO A 74 15.97 0.96 0.05
CA PRO A 74 17.15 0.40 -0.62
C PRO A 74 17.99 1.51 -1.24
N ALA A 75 19.31 1.37 -1.19
CA ALA A 75 20.28 2.38 -1.62
C ALA A 75 20.43 3.63 -0.72
N ASP A 76 19.62 3.81 0.32
CA ASP A 76 19.84 4.91 1.27
C ASP A 76 21.15 4.73 2.04
N HIS A 77 21.91 5.82 2.20
CA HIS A 77 23.08 5.83 3.06
C HIS A 77 22.69 5.86 4.53
N LEU A 78 23.19 4.88 5.28
CA LEU A 78 22.97 4.71 6.70
C LEU A 78 24.27 4.96 7.47
N CYS A 79 24.12 5.50 8.67
CA CYS A 79 25.22 5.66 9.61
C CYS A 79 24.81 5.12 10.98
N ALA A 80 25.72 4.40 11.63
CA ALA A 80 25.57 4.09 13.05
C ALA A 80 26.85 4.38 13.81
N CYS A 81 26.68 5.01 14.98
CA CYS A 81 27.76 5.21 15.93
C CYS A 81 28.03 3.90 16.66
N ILE A 82 29.24 3.35 16.47
CA ILE A 82 29.67 2.09 17.09
C ILE A 82 29.72 2.24 18.61
N ASP A 83 30.11 3.42 19.09
CA ASP A 83 30.30 3.70 20.52
C ASP A 83 28.99 3.79 21.30
N HIS A 84 27.86 4.00 20.61
CA HIS A 84 26.57 4.28 21.24
C HIS A 84 25.45 3.30 20.87
N GLN A 85 25.65 2.43 19.89
CA GLN A 85 24.63 1.45 19.51
C GLN A 85 24.45 0.42 20.63
N LYS A 86 23.21 0.17 21.06
CA LYS A 86 22.92 -0.92 22.02
C LYS A 86 23.07 -2.30 21.35
N THR A 87 22.81 -2.37 20.04
CA THR A 87 22.93 -3.58 19.24
C THR A 87 23.56 -3.28 17.89
N ASN A 88 24.14 -4.28 17.22
CA ASN A 88 24.66 -4.14 15.85
C ASN A 88 23.58 -3.94 14.78
N THR A 89 22.32 -3.78 15.19
CA THR A 89 21.19 -3.57 14.29
C THR A 89 20.73 -2.12 14.27
N CYS A 90 21.32 -1.21 15.04
CA CYS A 90 20.84 0.17 15.13
C CYS A 90 21.17 0.95 13.85
N ASN A 91 20.18 1.59 13.24
CA ASN A 91 20.31 2.28 11.95
C ASN A 91 19.87 3.75 12.09
N SER A 92 20.77 4.70 11.87
CA SER A 92 20.37 6.11 11.70
C SER A 92 20.42 6.53 10.23
N CYS A 93 19.46 7.35 9.82
CA CYS A 93 19.52 8.01 8.52
C CYS A 93 20.68 9.01 8.51
N ASN A 94 21.36 9.14 7.36
CA ASN A 94 22.47 10.08 7.22
C ASN A 94 22.06 11.54 7.51
N SER A 95 20.78 11.90 7.33
CA SER A 95 20.30 13.25 7.64
C SER A 95 20.24 13.56 9.14
N GLY A 96 20.13 12.55 10.01
CA GLY A 96 20.07 12.71 11.46
C GLY A 96 21.44 12.68 12.14
N PHE A 97 22.42 12.03 11.52
CA PHE A 97 23.73 11.74 12.12
C PHE A 97 24.64 12.97 12.34
N PRO A 98 24.81 13.89 11.37
CA PRO A 98 25.65 15.09 11.52
C PRO A 98 25.17 16.04 12.62
N CYS A 99 23.92 15.90 13.05
CA CYS A 99 23.26 16.75 14.03
C CYS A 99 23.27 16.15 15.44
N SER A 100 24.08 15.11 15.66
CA SER A 100 24.25 14.48 16.97
C SER A 100 25.67 14.76 17.48
N GLU A 101 25.84 14.77 18.80
CA GLU A 101 27.16 14.83 19.46
C GLU A 101 28.09 13.69 19.01
N ARG A 102 27.52 12.67 18.37
CA ARG A 102 28.16 11.46 17.83
C ARG A 102 28.88 11.69 16.50
N ALA A 103 28.86 12.88 15.93
CA ALA A 103 29.61 13.19 14.71
C ALA A 103 31.12 12.95 14.87
N ASN A 104 31.64 13.13 16.10
CA ASN A 104 33.06 12.93 16.43
C ASN A 104 33.41 11.49 16.84
N HIS A 105 32.42 10.59 16.86
CA HIS A 105 32.59 9.21 17.33
C HIS A 105 32.93 8.27 16.18
N THR A 106 33.36 7.05 16.53
CA THR A 106 33.59 6.01 15.54
C THR A 106 32.26 5.56 14.96
N HIS A 107 32.18 5.54 13.64
CA HIS A 107 30.94 5.26 12.94
C HIS A 107 31.14 4.31 11.78
N LYS A 108 30.09 3.54 11.50
CA LYS A 108 30.02 2.65 10.35
C LYS A 108 29.03 3.23 9.36
N HIS A 109 29.48 3.40 8.12
CA HIS A 109 28.62 3.73 6.98
C HIS A 109 28.29 2.45 6.22
N TRP A 110 27.07 2.36 5.74
CA TRP A 110 26.69 1.35 4.76
C TRP A 110 25.50 1.81 3.94
N VAL A 111 25.25 1.10 2.86
CA VAL A 111 24.09 1.29 2.01
C VAL A 111 23.00 0.35 2.49
N SER A 112 21.80 0.88 2.75
CA SER A 112 20.66 0.07 3.16
C SER A 112 20.33 -0.95 2.08
N THR A 113 20.30 -2.21 2.46
CA THR A 113 19.68 -3.29 1.70
C THR A 113 18.27 -3.60 2.22
N TYR A 114 17.82 -2.86 3.24
CA TYR A 114 16.52 -3.07 3.86
C TYR A 114 15.43 -2.41 3.04
N ILE A 115 14.31 -3.12 2.92
CA ILE A 115 13.04 -2.57 2.47
C ILE A 115 12.33 -2.07 3.73
N GLU A 116 12.01 -0.76 3.77
CA GLU A 116 11.05 -0.17 4.72
C GLU A 116 11.42 -0.14 6.21
N ARG A 117 12.71 0.02 6.52
CA ARG A 117 13.11 0.21 7.93
C ARG A 117 13.01 1.67 8.34
N THR A 118 12.51 1.96 9.52
CA THR A 118 12.51 3.34 10.05
C THR A 118 13.85 3.66 10.69
N CYS A 119 14.21 4.95 10.69
CA CYS A 119 15.40 5.43 11.37
C CYS A 119 15.26 5.26 12.90
N ASP A 120 16.27 4.67 13.53
CA ASP A 120 16.31 4.45 14.98
C ASP A 120 16.65 5.72 15.79
N CYS A 121 16.79 6.87 15.15
CA CYS A 121 17.12 8.13 15.84
C CYS A 121 15.96 8.51 16.76
N GLY A 122 16.27 8.72 18.05
CA GLY A 122 15.28 9.02 19.09
C GLY A 122 14.60 7.80 19.73
N ILE A 123 14.92 6.58 19.28
CA ILE A 123 14.44 5.35 19.92
C ILE A 123 15.33 5.03 21.13
N ILE A 124 14.80 5.26 22.34
CA ILE A 124 15.50 5.06 23.64
C ILE A 124 16.13 3.66 23.75
N TYR A 125 15.51 2.63 23.18
CA TYR A 125 16.00 1.25 23.27
C TYR A 125 17.10 0.92 22.24
N SER A 126 17.34 1.76 21.25
CA SER A 126 18.34 1.54 20.21
C SER A 126 19.72 2.13 20.57
N TRP A 127 19.78 3.12 21.46
CA TRP A 127 21.03 3.80 21.78
C TRP A 127 21.32 3.80 23.28
N MET A 128 22.62 3.78 23.65
CA MET A 128 23.05 3.78 25.05
C MET A 128 22.80 5.11 25.76
N CYS A 129 22.73 6.22 25.01
CA CYS A 129 22.45 7.56 25.53
C CYS A 129 21.04 8.01 25.10
N ASP A 130 20.37 8.74 25.99
CA ASP A 130 18.98 9.19 25.84
C ASP A 130 18.82 10.42 24.91
N ASP A 131 19.93 10.98 24.42
CA ASP A 131 19.88 12.20 23.62
C ASP A 131 19.51 11.89 22.16
N GLY A 132 18.31 12.35 21.77
CA GLY A 132 17.93 12.50 20.36
C GLY A 132 18.84 13.48 19.64
N CYS A 133 18.91 13.44 18.31
CA CYS A 133 19.71 14.44 17.59
C CYS A 133 19.05 15.83 17.67
N SER A 134 19.83 16.89 17.45
CA SER A 134 19.34 18.27 17.60
C SER A 134 18.16 18.60 16.67
N LYS A 135 18.01 17.87 15.56
CA LYS A 135 16.83 17.98 14.66
C LYS A 135 15.54 17.41 15.26
N HIS A 136 15.63 16.52 16.23
CA HIS A 136 14.48 15.93 16.94
C HIS A 136 14.39 16.41 18.40
N ALA A 137 15.29 17.29 18.83
CA ALA A 137 15.24 17.95 20.14
C ALA A 137 14.22 19.10 20.08
N CYS A 138 12.97 18.80 20.44
CA CYS A 138 11.88 19.77 20.37
C CYS A 138 12.01 20.85 21.45
N THR A 139 12.21 22.11 21.05
CA THR A 139 11.94 23.27 21.92
C THR A 139 10.44 23.46 22.05
N LYS A 140 9.91 23.55 23.28
CA LYS A 140 8.49 23.72 23.63
C LYS A 140 7.69 24.50 22.56
N MET A 141 7.07 23.79 21.61
CA MET A 141 6.13 24.40 20.67
C MET A 141 4.77 24.57 21.34
N THR A 142 4.12 25.70 21.08
CA THR A 142 2.75 25.96 21.51
C THR A 142 1.83 25.03 20.73
N ARG A 143 1.31 23.99 21.39
CA ARG A 143 0.37 23.04 20.82
C ARG A 143 -0.91 23.77 20.40
N LYS A 144 -1.09 23.97 19.11
CA LYS A 144 -2.36 24.46 18.57
C LYS A 144 -3.38 23.35 18.68
N VAL A 145 -4.49 23.64 19.35
CA VAL A 145 -5.59 22.68 19.49
C VAL A 145 -6.35 22.65 18.17
N LEU A 146 -6.52 21.44 17.60
CA LEU A 146 -7.36 21.26 16.42
C LEU A 146 -8.81 21.57 16.78
N THR A 147 -9.51 22.29 15.91
CA THR A 147 -10.95 22.55 16.10
C THR A 147 -11.74 21.24 16.01
N GLU A 148 -12.80 21.09 16.81
CA GLU A 148 -13.68 19.92 16.80
C GLU A 148 -14.27 19.63 15.39
N ASN A 149 -14.62 20.69 14.66
CA ASN A 149 -15.13 20.58 13.29
C ASN A 149 -14.11 19.92 12.35
N PHE A 150 -12.83 20.28 12.46
CA PHE A 150 -11.75 19.68 11.67
C PHE A 150 -11.58 18.20 12.01
N VAL A 151 -11.51 17.88 13.31
CA VAL A 151 -11.35 16.50 13.78
C VAL A 151 -12.51 15.62 13.30
N THR A 152 -13.73 16.15 13.33
CA THR A 152 -14.94 15.44 12.87
C THR A 152 -14.90 15.19 11.36
N LYS A 153 -14.56 16.22 10.56
CA LYS A 153 -14.39 16.10 9.10
C LYS A 153 -13.31 15.07 8.77
N LEU A 154 -12.13 15.20 9.38
CA LEU A 154 -11.00 14.30 9.19
C LEU A 154 -11.37 12.86 9.56
N ASN A 155 -12.05 12.64 10.69
CA ASN A 155 -12.50 11.31 11.10
C ASN A 155 -13.37 10.67 10.01
N SER A 156 -14.39 11.38 9.53
CA SER A 156 -15.27 10.86 8.46
C SER A 156 -14.54 10.61 7.14
N ILE A 157 -13.56 11.45 6.77
CA ILE A 157 -12.75 11.24 5.57
C ILE A 157 -11.91 9.96 5.71
N ILE A 158 -11.16 9.83 6.82
CA ILE A 158 -10.26 8.68 7.01
C ILE A 158 -11.06 7.38 7.13
N GLU A 159 -12.17 7.39 7.86
CA GLU A 159 -13.09 6.27 7.97
C GLU A 159 -13.51 5.77 6.58
N TYR A 160 -14.00 6.67 5.72
CA TYR A 160 -14.44 6.30 4.38
C TYR A 160 -13.31 5.87 3.45
N LEU A 161 -12.14 6.54 3.49
CA LEU A 161 -10.98 6.11 2.72
C LEU A 161 -10.50 4.72 3.14
N CYS A 162 -10.59 4.37 4.43
CA CYS A 162 -10.25 3.04 4.90
C CYS A 162 -11.31 1.99 4.52
N GLU A 163 -12.60 2.35 4.43
CA GLU A 163 -13.66 1.49 3.86
C GLU A 163 -13.34 1.15 2.39
N ILE A 164 -13.09 2.17 1.56
CA ILE A 164 -12.72 1.97 0.15
C ILE A 164 -11.46 1.10 0.03
N LEU A 165 -10.41 1.39 0.81
CA LEU A 165 -9.19 0.56 0.79
C LEU A 165 -9.46 -0.89 1.19
N ALA A 166 -10.34 -1.13 2.17
CA ALA A 166 -10.70 -2.48 2.59
C ALA A 166 -11.40 -3.25 1.46
N GLU A 167 -12.24 -2.59 0.67
CA GLU A 167 -12.88 -3.20 -0.50
C GLU A 167 -11.87 -3.49 -1.62
N ILE A 168 -10.94 -2.57 -1.88
CA ILE A 168 -9.86 -2.75 -2.88
C ILE A 168 -8.99 -3.97 -2.59
N ILE A 169 -8.66 -4.19 -1.31
CA ILE A 169 -7.80 -5.30 -0.90
C ILE A 169 -8.59 -6.57 -0.53
N SER A 170 -9.92 -6.54 -0.69
CA SER A 170 -10.74 -7.73 -0.54
C SER A 170 -10.53 -8.68 -1.72
N ASN A 171 -10.63 -9.99 -1.44
CA ASN A 171 -10.68 -10.99 -2.51
C ASN A 171 -12.03 -11.02 -3.24
N GLU A 172 -13.07 -10.41 -2.68
CA GLU A 172 -14.43 -10.40 -3.22
C GLU A 172 -14.64 -9.19 -4.15
N TYR A 173 -14.30 -9.37 -5.43
CA TYR A 173 -14.39 -8.31 -6.44
C TYR A 173 -15.80 -7.75 -6.61
N SER A 174 -16.83 -8.57 -6.40
CA SER A 174 -18.23 -8.15 -6.48
C SER A 174 -18.57 -6.99 -5.54
N THR A 175 -17.92 -6.93 -4.36
CA THR A 175 -18.18 -5.87 -3.38
C THR A 175 -17.68 -4.53 -3.92
N LEU A 176 -16.44 -4.51 -4.42
CA LEU A 176 -15.86 -3.32 -5.03
C LEU A 176 -16.58 -2.94 -6.34
N ASP A 177 -16.92 -3.92 -7.18
CA ASP A 177 -17.67 -3.72 -8.42
C ASP A 177 -18.99 -2.99 -8.15
N ASN A 178 -19.79 -3.49 -7.19
CA ASN A 178 -21.07 -2.91 -6.86
C ASN A 178 -20.93 -1.46 -6.36
N HIS A 179 -19.94 -1.19 -5.51
CA HIS A 179 -19.71 0.15 -4.98
C HIS A 179 -19.26 1.12 -6.07
N ILE A 180 -18.35 0.71 -6.96
CA ILE A 180 -17.87 1.56 -8.06
C ILE A 180 -19.00 1.87 -9.05
N GLU A 181 -19.84 0.88 -9.39
CA GLU A 181 -20.99 1.10 -10.27
C GLU A 181 -21.99 2.07 -9.61
N GLU A 182 -22.23 1.97 -8.30
CA GLU A 182 -23.06 2.94 -7.57
C GLU A 182 -22.47 4.35 -7.59
N MET A 183 -21.16 4.49 -7.38
CA MET A 183 -20.44 5.77 -7.45
C MET A 183 -20.53 6.39 -8.85
N LEU A 184 -20.32 5.58 -9.90
CA LEU A 184 -20.43 5.98 -11.30
C LEU A 184 -21.85 6.44 -11.65
N ASP A 185 -22.85 5.62 -11.35
CA ASP A 185 -24.25 5.93 -11.67
C ASP A 185 -24.72 7.18 -10.92
N THR A 186 -24.32 7.34 -9.66
CA THR A 186 -24.60 8.55 -8.88
C THR A 186 -23.93 9.78 -9.51
N TYR A 187 -22.67 9.68 -9.91
CA TYR A 187 -21.94 10.76 -10.58
C TYR A 187 -22.60 11.16 -11.90
N LEU A 188 -22.96 10.18 -12.74
CA LEU A 188 -23.58 10.38 -14.05
C LEU A 188 -24.99 10.95 -13.93
N ARG A 189 -25.76 10.56 -12.91
CA ARG A 189 -27.09 11.14 -12.64
C ARG A 189 -27.01 12.63 -12.28
N VAL A 190 -25.98 13.05 -11.55
CA VAL A 190 -25.80 14.44 -11.11
C VAL A 190 -25.22 15.31 -12.21
N ASN A 191 -24.21 14.80 -12.94
CA ASN A 191 -23.45 15.59 -13.91
C ASN A 191 -23.94 15.40 -15.36
N GLY A 192 -24.68 14.33 -15.66
CA GLY A 192 -25.07 13.94 -17.01
C GLY A 192 -23.98 13.13 -17.73
N SER A 193 -24.40 12.28 -18.68
CA SER A 193 -23.52 11.37 -19.43
C SER A 193 -22.62 12.05 -20.47
N ILE A 194 -22.86 13.34 -20.76
CA ILE A 194 -22.15 14.15 -21.77
C ILE A 194 -21.37 15.27 -21.08
N THR A 195 -20.85 15.03 -19.87
CA THR A 195 -19.98 16.02 -19.22
C THR A 195 -18.56 15.91 -19.73
N THR A 196 -17.99 17.03 -20.16
CA THR A 196 -16.55 17.13 -20.40
C THR A 196 -15.85 17.19 -19.04
N PRO A 197 -14.88 16.31 -18.74
CA PRO A 197 -14.13 16.43 -17.50
C PRO A 197 -13.44 17.79 -17.44
N TYR A 198 -13.50 18.45 -16.28
CA TYR A 198 -13.03 19.84 -16.08
C TYR A 198 -11.57 20.07 -16.54
N ILE A 199 -10.74 19.03 -16.57
CA ILE A 199 -9.30 19.10 -16.88
C ILE A 199 -9.01 18.97 -18.39
N GLN A 200 -9.98 18.60 -19.22
CA GLN A 200 -9.76 18.37 -20.66
C GLN A 200 -9.94 19.62 -21.55
N HIS A 201 -10.19 20.80 -20.99
CA HIS A 201 -10.54 21.99 -21.78
C HIS A 201 -9.45 22.46 -22.78
N ASP A 202 -8.17 22.08 -22.57
CA ASP A 202 -7.07 22.51 -23.45
C ASP A 202 -6.72 21.51 -24.57
N GLN A 203 -7.33 20.33 -24.60
CA GLN A 203 -7.07 19.32 -25.63
C GLN A 203 -8.28 19.17 -26.54
N GLY A 204 -8.23 19.83 -27.71
CA GLY A 204 -9.31 19.88 -28.71
C GLY A 204 -9.63 18.52 -29.35
N SER A 205 -10.22 17.60 -28.58
CA SER A 205 -10.56 16.26 -29.00
C SER A 205 -11.99 16.16 -29.53
N ASN A 206 -12.16 15.44 -30.63
CA ASN A 206 -13.40 15.21 -31.37
C ASN A 206 -14.30 14.12 -30.72
N TYR A 207 -14.47 14.16 -29.40
CA TYR A 207 -15.34 13.21 -28.68
C TYR A 207 -16.77 13.72 -28.63
N LYS A 208 -17.55 13.54 -29.69
CA LYS A 208 -18.93 14.02 -29.71
C LYS A 208 -20.00 13.02 -29.29
N ASP A 209 -19.78 11.70 -29.33
CA ASP A 209 -20.93 10.76 -29.22
C ASP A 209 -20.74 9.51 -28.34
N ALA A 210 -19.63 9.32 -27.62
CA ALA A 210 -19.47 8.16 -26.72
C ALA A 210 -19.75 8.54 -25.26
N ALA A 211 -20.49 7.71 -24.52
CA ALA A 211 -20.73 7.91 -23.10
C ALA A 211 -19.39 7.87 -22.34
N ILE A 212 -19.16 8.86 -21.47
CA ILE A 212 -17.88 9.10 -20.78
C ILE A 212 -17.38 7.90 -19.96
N ASP A 213 -18.26 7.03 -19.52
CA ASP A 213 -17.99 5.86 -18.69
C ASP A 213 -17.69 4.59 -19.48
N THR A 214 -17.97 4.56 -20.80
CA THR A 214 -17.86 3.35 -21.63
C THR A 214 -16.49 2.67 -21.48
N ASN A 215 -15.41 3.46 -21.45
CA ASN A 215 -14.06 2.90 -21.33
C ASN A 215 -13.76 2.37 -19.91
N SER A 216 -14.28 2.99 -18.85
CA SER A 216 -14.09 2.51 -17.47
C SER A 216 -14.74 1.16 -17.19
N ARG A 217 -15.80 0.83 -17.93
CA ARG A 217 -16.55 -0.44 -17.82
C ARG A 217 -16.04 -1.56 -18.74
N LYS A 218 -15.07 -1.28 -19.61
CA LYS A 218 -14.42 -2.33 -20.42
C LYS A 218 -13.72 -3.34 -19.54
N SER A 219 -13.41 -4.49 -20.12
CA SER A 219 -12.62 -5.53 -19.46
C SER A 219 -11.15 -5.40 -19.80
N CYS A 220 -10.31 -5.91 -18.92
CA CYS A 220 -8.89 -5.99 -19.11
C CYS A 220 -8.39 -7.28 -18.48
N LEU A 221 -7.24 -7.72 -18.98
CA LEU A 221 -6.55 -8.86 -18.43
C LEU A 221 -5.41 -8.37 -17.52
N VAL A 222 -5.46 -8.80 -16.27
CA VAL A 222 -4.50 -8.47 -15.23
C VAL A 222 -3.69 -9.72 -14.91
N LEU A 223 -2.37 -9.59 -15.01
CA LEU A 223 -1.46 -10.60 -14.53
C LEU A 223 -1.01 -10.26 -13.11
N LEU A 224 -1.05 -11.26 -12.24
CA LEU A 224 -0.61 -11.16 -10.86
C LEU A 224 0.64 -12.05 -10.69
N ASP A 225 1.74 -11.43 -10.29
CA ASP A 225 2.94 -12.16 -9.87
C ASP A 225 3.04 -12.16 -8.35
N TYR A 226 3.05 -13.37 -7.78
CA TYR A 226 3.25 -13.58 -6.35
C TYR A 226 4.73 -13.78 -5.99
N GLY A 227 5.65 -13.50 -6.92
CA GLY A 227 7.10 -13.66 -6.75
C GLY A 227 7.55 -15.12 -6.82
N ILE A 228 6.79 -15.97 -7.51
CA ILE A 228 7.03 -17.42 -7.63
C ILE A 228 7.80 -17.75 -8.91
N PHE A 229 7.73 -16.87 -9.91
CA PHE A 229 8.19 -17.14 -11.26
C PHE A 229 9.40 -16.30 -11.64
N ASN A 230 10.19 -16.80 -12.60
CA ASN A 230 11.17 -15.97 -13.27
C ASN A 230 10.43 -14.95 -14.15
N ILE A 231 10.59 -13.67 -13.83
CA ILE A 231 9.86 -12.57 -14.47
C ILE A 231 10.19 -12.48 -15.96
N ASP A 232 11.42 -12.81 -16.38
CA ASP A 232 11.82 -12.72 -17.78
C ASP A 232 11.09 -13.77 -18.62
N ASP A 233 11.15 -15.04 -18.21
CA ASP A 233 10.45 -16.16 -18.86
C ASP A 233 8.94 -15.92 -18.91
N PHE A 234 8.41 -15.38 -17.81
CA PHE A 234 7.00 -15.06 -17.67
C PHE A 234 6.56 -13.95 -18.63
N THR A 235 7.35 -12.89 -18.71
CA THR A 235 7.07 -11.75 -19.59
C THR A 235 7.17 -12.16 -21.05
N GLU A 236 8.18 -12.95 -21.43
CA GLU A 236 8.32 -13.45 -22.81
C GLU A 236 7.13 -14.32 -23.22
N CYS A 237 6.75 -15.29 -22.38
CA CYS A 237 5.58 -16.14 -22.60
C CYS A 237 4.31 -15.32 -22.84
N PHE A 238 4.10 -14.31 -22.00
CA PHE A 238 2.92 -13.46 -22.06
C PHE A 238 2.88 -12.61 -23.33
N MET A 239 3.99 -11.98 -23.69
CA MET A 239 4.09 -11.12 -24.86
C MET A 239 3.89 -11.92 -26.15
N SER A 240 4.41 -13.15 -26.18
CA SER A 240 4.17 -14.11 -27.27
C SER A 240 2.69 -14.53 -27.36
N ALA A 241 2.03 -14.82 -26.24
CA ALA A 241 0.64 -15.29 -26.24
C ALA A 241 -0.37 -14.23 -26.70
N LEU A 242 -0.05 -12.94 -26.52
CA LEU A 242 -0.93 -11.83 -26.85
C LEU A 242 -0.64 -11.17 -28.21
N ASP A 243 0.39 -11.66 -28.92
CA ASP A 243 0.91 -11.07 -30.16
C ASP A 243 1.12 -9.54 -30.03
N THR A 244 1.61 -9.12 -28.86
CA THR A 244 1.85 -7.71 -28.57
C THR A 244 3.30 -7.37 -28.87
N SER A 245 3.52 -6.49 -29.86
CA SER A 245 4.85 -5.95 -30.21
C SER A 245 5.42 -4.98 -29.17
N ARG A 246 4.85 -4.94 -27.96
CA ARG A 246 5.32 -4.06 -26.89
C ARG A 246 6.74 -4.44 -26.47
N ASP A 247 7.44 -3.45 -25.91
CA ASP A 247 8.75 -3.66 -25.33
C ASP A 247 8.60 -4.53 -24.08
N SER A 248 9.06 -5.78 -24.16
CA SER A 248 9.01 -6.75 -23.06
C SER A 248 9.72 -6.22 -21.81
N THR A 249 10.67 -5.29 -21.97
CA THR A 249 11.38 -4.68 -20.84
C THR A 249 10.45 -3.86 -19.94
N ILE A 250 9.51 -3.09 -20.51
CA ILE A 250 8.57 -2.27 -19.74
C ILE A 250 7.63 -3.15 -18.92
N ALA A 251 7.06 -4.18 -19.56
CA ALA A 251 6.19 -5.14 -18.88
C ALA A 251 6.91 -5.83 -17.71
N GLY A 252 8.15 -6.28 -17.93
CA GLY A 252 8.95 -6.92 -16.87
C GLY A 252 9.23 -5.97 -15.69
N THR A 253 9.54 -4.69 -15.96
CA THR A 253 9.75 -3.71 -14.89
C THR A 253 8.51 -3.45 -14.04
N ASP A 254 7.32 -3.42 -14.66
CA ASP A 254 6.06 -3.22 -13.95
C ASP A 254 5.71 -4.42 -13.05
N ILE A 255 5.88 -5.65 -13.55
CA ILE A 255 5.71 -6.87 -12.74
C ILE A 255 6.64 -6.83 -11.54
N TYR A 256 7.94 -6.59 -11.79
CA TYR A 256 8.94 -6.58 -10.74
C TYR A 256 8.65 -5.55 -9.65
N LYS A 257 8.27 -4.33 -10.04
CA LYS A 257 8.08 -3.22 -9.12
C LYS A 257 6.73 -3.26 -8.40
N HIS A 258 5.66 -3.64 -9.11
CA HIS A 258 4.30 -3.50 -8.60
C HIS A 258 3.66 -4.85 -8.21
N GLY A 259 4.25 -5.97 -8.64
CA GLY A 259 3.66 -7.32 -8.52
C GLY A 259 2.49 -7.57 -9.49
N ILE A 260 2.25 -6.63 -10.40
CA ILE A 260 1.14 -6.67 -11.37
C ILE A 260 1.61 -6.11 -12.70
N THR A 261 1.13 -6.68 -13.81
CA THR A 261 1.22 -6.03 -15.11
C THR A 261 -0.10 -6.09 -15.86
N PHE A 262 -0.29 -5.08 -16.71
CA PHE A 262 -1.47 -4.92 -17.52
C PHE A 262 -1.22 -5.49 -18.92
N ALA A 263 -2.15 -6.34 -19.37
CA ALA A 263 -2.08 -6.93 -20.68
C ALA A 263 -2.53 -5.98 -21.78
N ARG A 264 -3.81 -5.61 -21.70
CA ARG A 264 -4.54 -5.01 -22.82
C ARG A 264 -5.91 -4.54 -22.36
N TYR A 265 -6.34 -3.39 -22.85
CA TYR A 265 -7.74 -3.00 -22.85
C TYR A 265 -8.44 -3.81 -23.92
N LEU A 266 -9.36 -4.67 -23.52
CA LEU A 266 -10.21 -5.43 -24.45
C LEU A 266 -11.64 -4.99 -24.23
N SER A 267 -12.39 -4.82 -25.33
CA SER A 267 -13.75 -4.30 -25.19
C SER A 267 -14.73 -5.40 -24.72
N ASP A 268 -14.35 -6.67 -24.84
CA ASP A 268 -15.18 -7.83 -24.57
C ASP A 268 -14.57 -8.76 -23.49
N VAL A 269 -15.41 -9.22 -22.57
CA VAL A 269 -15.07 -10.22 -21.54
C VAL A 269 -14.65 -11.54 -22.21
N ASP A 270 -15.32 -11.91 -23.31
CA ASP A 270 -15.03 -13.17 -24.01
C ASP A 270 -13.65 -13.15 -24.67
N GLU A 271 -13.22 -11.98 -25.18
CA GLU A 271 -11.86 -11.77 -25.69
C GLU A 271 -10.83 -11.89 -24.55
N CYS A 272 -11.13 -11.33 -23.38
CA CYS A 272 -10.25 -11.45 -22.21
C CYS A 272 -10.09 -12.90 -21.75
N GLU A 273 -11.19 -13.65 -21.69
CA GLU A 273 -11.15 -15.06 -21.27
C GLU A 273 -10.43 -15.95 -22.28
N LYS A 274 -10.59 -15.70 -23.59
CA LYS A 274 -9.79 -16.38 -24.64
C LYS A 274 -8.29 -16.08 -24.48
N ALA A 275 -7.94 -14.81 -24.29
CA ALA A 275 -6.55 -14.40 -24.07
C ALA A 275 -5.96 -15.05 -22.80
N LYS A 276 -6.73 -15.10 -21.72
CA LYS A 276 -6.37 -15.79 -20.47
C LYS A 276 -6.09 -17.27 -20.68
N GLN A 277 -6.94 -17.97 -21.44
CA GLN A 277 -6.73 -19.39 -21.78
C GLN A 277 -5.44 -19.60 -22.56
N LEU A 278 -5.17 -18.77 -23.57
CA LEU A 278 -3.94 -18.84 -24.36
C LEU A 278 -2.69 -18.64 -23.51
N ILE A 279 -2.73 -17.69 -22.57
CA ILE A 279 -1.63 -17.43 -21.63
C ILE A 279 -1.42 -18.63 -20.70
N ASP A 280 -2.49 -19.21 -20.14
CA ASP A 280 -2.38 -20.37 -19.25
C ASP A 280 -1.85 -21.61 -19.98
N GLU A 281 -2.31 -21.87 -21.21
CA GLU A 281 -1.82 -22.97 -22.05
C GLU A 281 -0.33 -22.81 -22.42
N SER A 282 0.05 -21.60 -22.83
CA SER A 282 1.44 -21.27 -23.17
C SER A 282 2.35 -21.42 -21.94
N TRP A 283 1.89 -20.92 -20.79
CA TRP A 283 2.64 -20.96 -19.55
C TRP A 283 2.82 -22.39 -19.02
N ARG A 284 1.78 -23.22 -19.07
CA ARG A 284 1.90 -24.64 -18.65
C ARG A 284 2.94 -25.39 -19.46
N THR A 285 3.02 -25.10 -20.76
CA THR A 285 4.01 -25.69 -21.66
C THR A 285 5.45 -25.34 -21.25
N LEU A 286 5.69 -24.10 -20.79
CA LEU A 286 7.02 -23.63 -20.39
C LEU A 286 7.37 -23.98 -18.93
N SER A 287 6.39 -24.06 -18.05
CA SER A 287 6.60 -24.10 -16.59
C SER A 287 6.44 -25.47 -15.94
N ASN A 288 6.43 -26.55 -16.73
CA ASN A 288 6.14 -27.92 -16.29
C ASN A 288 4.77 -27.99 -15.57
N ASP A 289 3.70 -27.62 -16.29
CA ASP A 289 2.30 -27.67 -15.84
C ASP A 289 1.94 -26.76 -14.65
N ARG A 290 2.77 -25.75 -14.33
CA ARG A 290 2.37 -24.73 -13.36
C ARG A 290 1.37 -23.78 -14.01
N SER A 291 0.38 -23.33 -13.22
CA SER A 291 -0.58 -22.33 -13.66
C SER A 291 -0.07 -20.92 -13.35
N VAL A 292 -0.52 -19.96 -14.14
CA VAL A 292 -0.31 -18.52 -13.93
C VAL A 292 -1.54 -17.90 -13.28
N SER A 293 -1.33 -16.94 -12.36
CA SER A 293 -2.44 -16.14 -11.85
C SER A 293 -2.78 -15.01 -12.82
N CYS A 294 -3.74 -15.31 -13.69
CA CYS A 294 -4.27 -14.37 -14.67
C CYS A 294 -5.77 -14.15 -14.41
N ARG A 295 -6.21 -12.89 -14.38
CA ARG A 295 -7.59 -12.53 -14.03
C ARG A 295 -8.17 -11.54 -15.04
N VAL A 296 -9.44 -11.74 -15.39
CA VAL A 296 -10.24 -10.75 -16.11
C VAL A 296 -10.85 -9.80 -15.09
N ALA A 297 -10.65 -8.50 -15.27
CA ALA A 297 -11.16 -7.46 -14.38
C ALA A 297 -11.67 -6.27 -15.20
N LYS A 298 -12.58 -5.45 -14.65
CA LYS A 298 -12.96 -4.21 -15.31
C LYS A 298 -11.84 -3.17 -15.24
N VAL A 299 -11.81 -2.23 -16.19
CA VAL A 299 -10.79 -1.17 -16.23
C VAL A 299 -10.75 -0.35 -14.95
N TYR A 300 -11.91 -0.08 -14.35
CA TYR A 300 -11.93 0.61 -13.06
C TYR A 300 -11.22 -0.18 -11.96
N HIS A 301 -11.18 -1.52 -11.97
CA HIS A 301 -10.43 -2.27 -10.96
C HIS A 301 -8.95 -1.94 -11.06
N LEU A 302 -8.40 -1.91 -12.28
CA LEU A 302 -7.01 -1.51 -12.47
C LEU A 302 -6.76 -0.09 -11.97
N TYR A 303 -7.67 0.85 -12.24
CA TYR A 303 -7.59 2.21 -11.70
C TYR A 303 -7.56 2.22 -10.17
N PHE A 304 -8.47 1.49 -9.51
CA PHE A 304 -8.52 1.40 -8.06
C PHE A 304 -7.31 0.65 -7.47
N MET A 305 -6.74 -0.31 -8.19
CA MET A 305 -5.50 -0.94 -7.77
C MET A 305 -4.34 0.05 -7.75
N LYS A 306 -4.29 0.96 -8.73
CA LYS A 306 -3.24 1.97 -8.88
C LYS A 306 -3.45 3.21 -7.99
N ILE A 307 -4.69 3.58 -7.66
CA ILE A 307 -4.99 4.72 -6.77
C ILE A 307 -4.77 4.37 -5.29
N ALA A 308 -4.88 3.11 -4.90
CA ALA A 308 -4.83 2.75 -3.49
C ALA A 308 -3.48 3.05 -2.80
N PRO A 309 -2.30 2.82 -3.43
CA PRO A 309 -1.02 3.33 -2.90
C PRO A 309 -1.02 4.84 -2.66
N HIS A 310 -1.73 5.62 -3.49
CA HIS A 310 -1.88 7.07 -3.30
C HIS A 310 -2.75 7.42 -2.10
N ILE A 311 -3.88 6.73 -1.91
CA ILE A 311 -4.76 6.91 -0.76
C ILE A 311 -4.01 6.53 0.53
N ILE A 312 -3.30 5.40 0.53
CA ILE A 312 -2.45 4.98 1.65
C ILE A 312 -1.35 6.01 1.91
N GLY A 313 -0.74 6.55 0.85
CA GLY A 313 0.26 7.61 0.91
C GLY A 313 -0.26 8.89 1.57
N LEU A 314 -1.49 9.31 1.24
CA LEU A 314 -2.18 10.43 1.88
C LEU A 314 -2.40 10.18 3.38
N ILE A 315 -3.02 9.04 3.73
CA ILE A 315 -3.27 8.67 5.13
C ILE A 315 -1.96 8.66 5.94
N LYS A 316 -0.91 8.11 5.35
CA LYS A 316 0.45 8.11 5.93
C LYS A 316 0.96 9.54 6.15
N ASN A 317 0.85 10.43 5.17
CA ASN A 317 1.33 11.80 5.28
C ASN A 317 0.62 12.52 6.43
N LEU A 318 -0.69 12.29 6.59
CA LEU A 318 -1.48 12.79 7.72
C LEU A 318 -1.00 12.22 9.06
N CYS A 319 -0.58 10.95 9.11
CA CYS A 319 0.03 10.38 10.31
C CYS A 319 1.37 11.04 10.66
N ILE A 320 2.21 11.42 9.69
CA ILE A 320 3.57 11.90 9.98
C ILE A 320 3.54 13.30 10.60
N GLY A 321 2.66 14.19 10.14
CA GLY A 321 2.76 15.63 10.42
C GLY A 321 2.39 16.09 11.84
N ASN A 322 1.23 15.71 12.37
CA ASN A 322 0.68 16.29 13.60
C ASN A 322 0.19 15.19 14.56
N THR A 323 0.51 15.31 15.85
CA THR A 323 0.21 14.27 16.84
C THR A 323 -1.29 14.06 17.09
N GLU A 324 -2.09 15.12 17.04
CA GLU A 324 -3.55 15.03 17.18
C GLU A 324 -4.19 14.45 15.91
N ILE A 325 -3.77 14.90 14.72
CA ILE A 325 -4.19 14.32 13.43
C ILE A 325 -3.88 12.82 13.41
N ARG A 326 -2.65 12.47 13.80
CA ARG A 326 -2.23 11.08 13.91
C ARG A 326 -3.15 10.29 14.82
N LYS A 327 -3.46 10.78 16.02
CA LYS A 327 -4.34 10.07 16.96
C LYS A 327 -5.70 9.77 16.32
N VAL A 328 -6.28 10.73 15.61
CA VAL A 328 -7.56 10.54 14.88
C VAL A 328 -7.41 9.49 13.78
N VAL A 329 -6.35 9.58 12.98
CA VAL A 329 -6.10 8.63 11.88
C VAL A 329 -5.89 7.20 12.42
N LEU A 330 -5.08 7.05 13.48
CA LEU A 330 -4.84 5.78 14.15
C LEU A 330 -6.12 5.15 14.68
N GLU A 331 -6.95 5.94 15.36
CA GLU A 331 -8.24 5.46 15.89
C GLU A 331 -9.11 4.87 14.76
N ASN A 332 -9.15 5.53 13.61
CA ASN A 332 -9.93 5.02 12.47
C ASN A 332 -9.34 3.73 11.89
N ILE A 333 -8.02 3.70 11.65
CA ILE A 333 -7.36 2.52 11.05
C ILE A 333 -7.46 1.30 11.96
N PHE A 334 -7.24 1.48 13.27
CA PHE A 334 -7.10 0.37 14.21
C PHE A 334 -8.41 0.01 14.92
N HIS A 335 -9.33 0.93 15.14
CA HIS A 335 -10.50 0.64 15.99
C HIS A 335 -11.84 0.69 15.26
N LYS A 336 -11.96 1.50 14.20
CA LYS A 336 -13.25 1.67 13.49
C LYS A 336 -13.32 0.94 12.16
N SER A 337 -12.24 0.94 11.40
CA SER A 337 -12.22 0.41 10.04
C SER A 337 -11.97 -1.10 9.99
N PRO A 338 -12.55 -1.81 9.01
CA PRO A 338 -12.19 -3.20 8.71
C PRO A 338 -10.82 -3.35 8.03
N LEU A 339 -10.14 -2.26 7.63
CA LEU A 339 -8.96 -2.26 6.76
C LEU A 339 -7.90 -3.29 7.18
N LEU A 340 -7.45 -3.25 8.43
CA LEU A 340 -6.36 -4.13 8.87
C LEU A 340 -6.78 -5.59 8.97
N ARG A 341 -8.02 -5.86 9.39
CA ARG A 341 -8.56 -7.22 9.41
C ARG A 341 -8.59 -7.81 8.00
N VAL A 342 -9.14 -7.06 7.04
CA VAL A 342 -9.22 -7.48 5.63
C VAL A 342 -7.82 -7.60 5.03
N PHE A 343 -6.90 -6.69 5.36
CA PHE A 343 -5.50 -6.76 4.94
C PHE A 343 -4.85 -8.07 5.38
N PHE A 344 -4.87 -8.42 6.68
CA PHE A 344 -4.18 -9.62 7.16
C PHE A 344 -4.78 -10.92 6.59
N GLN A 345 -6.11 -10.95 6.39
CA GLN A 345 -6.81 -12.05 5.74
C GLN A 345 -6.37 -12.22 4.27
N ASN A 346 -6.18 -11.12 3.54
CA ASN A 346 -5.90 -11.15 2.11
C ASN A 346 -4.41 -10.95 1.76
N GLU A 347 -3.52 -10.63 2.69
CA GLU A 347 -2.12 -10.21 2.45
C GLU A 347 -1.35 -11.04 1.39
N HIS A 348 -1.48 -12.37 1.41
CA HIS A 348 -0.84 -13.28 0.43
C HIS A 348 -1.25 -13.09 -1.02
N VAL A 349 -2.46 -12.61 -1.29
CA VAL A 349 -2.96 -12.39 -2.65
C VAL A 349 -2.86 -10.91 -3.06
N LEU A 350 -2.41 -10.04 -2.15
CA LEU A 350 -2.24 -8.63 -2.45
C LEU A 350 -0.99 -8.44 -3.29
N TRP A 351 -1.07 -7.46 -4.17
CA TRP A 351 0.08 -7.04 -4.96
C TRP A 351 1.14 -6.37 -4.08
N THR A 352 2.38 -6.49 -4.52
CA THR A 352 3.56 -6.08 -3.76
C THR A 352 3.46 -4.62 -3.30
N GLU A 353 3.10 -3.70 -4.20
CA GLU A 353 3.07 -2.26 -3.87
C GLU A 353 2.03 -1.89 -2.80
N ILE A 354 0.82 -2.46 -2.83
CA ILE A 354 -0.16 -2.21 -1.76
C ILE A 354 0.26 -2.89 -0.48
N ARG A 355 0.72 -4.14 -0.57
CA ARG A 355 1.14 -4.88 0.61
C ARG A 355 2.22 -4.10 1.35
N GLU A 356 3.22 -3.63 0.62
CA GLU A 356 4.28 -2.75 1.09
C GLU A 356 3.72 -1.45 1.65
N SER A 357 2.85 -0.74 0.92
CA SER A 357 2.24 0.50 1.39
C SER A 357 1.46 0.36 2.71
N ILE A 358 0.68 -0.72 2.88
CA ILE A 358 -0.09 -0.98 4.11
C ILE A 358 0.83 -1.42 5.25
N LEU A 359 1.74 -2.37 5.00
CA LEU A 359 2.75 -2.76 6.00
C LEU A 359 3.50 -1.54 6.48
N PHE A 360 3.88 -0.67 5.56
CA PHE A 360 4.58 0.54 5.86
C PHE A 360 3.73 1.54 6.68
N LEU A 361 2.44 1.69 6.37
CA LEU A 361 1.50 2.44 7.19
C LEU A 361 1.42 1.85 8.62
N ILE A 362 1.29 0.53 8.75
CA ILE A 362 1.31 -0.20 10.04
C ILE A 362 2.63 0.07 10.77
N ASN A 363 3.75 0.09 10.06
CA ASN A 363 5.07 0.29 10.65
C ASN A 363 5.20 1.68 11.25
N ILE A 364 4.90 2.74 10.49
CA ILE A 364 4.93 4.13 10.99
C ILE A 364 4.04 4.29 12.21
N THR A 365 2.83 3.74 12.12
CA THR A 365 1.81 3.87 13.15
C THR A 365 2.16 3.04 14.39
N SER A 366 2.86 1.91 14.25
CA SER A 366 3.34 1.11 15.39
C SER A 366 4.47 1.78 16.18
N ILE A 367 5.15 2.80 15.64
CA ILE A 367 6.20 3.50 16.40
C ILE A 367 5.60 4.20 17.64
N HIS A 368 4.29 4.52 17.61
CA HIS A 368 3.56 5.23 18.68
C HIS A 368 2.03 5.02 18.60
N PRO A 369 1.29 4.91 19.71
CA PRO A 369 1.65 4.57 21.10
C PRO A 369 1.78 3.05 21.32
N GLU A 370 2.16 2.64 22.54
CA GLU A 370 2.30 1.22 22.91
C GLU A 370 1.02 0.40 22.72
N SER A 371 -0.14 0.98 22.97
CA SER A 371 -1.44 0.33 22.74
C SER A 371 -1.62 -0.10 21.27
N VAL A 372 -1.18 0.72 20.31
CA VAL A 372 -1.23 0.38 18.88
C VAL A 372 -0.32 -0.80 18.57
N ARG A 373 0.88 -0.87 19.17
CA ARG A 373 1.77 -2.03 19.01
C ARG A 373 1.12 -3.30 19.52
N ILE A 374 0.55 -3.26 20.72
CA ILE A 374 -0.14 -4.42 21.31
C ILE A 374 -1.29 -4.87 20.41
N TYR A 375 -2.06 -3.92 19.89
CA TYR A 375 -3.19 -4.20 19.00
C TYR A 375 -2.75 -4.83 17.67
N VAL A 376 -1.76 -4.26 16.97
CA VAL A 376 -1.16 -4.83 15.74
C VAL A 376 -0.63 -6.24 16.00
N THR A 377 0.09 -6.42 17.12
CA THR A 377 0.63 -7.72 17.52
C THR A 377 -0.48 -8.75 17.69
N SER A 378 -1.55 -8.38 18.40
CA SER A 378 -2.70 -9.24 18.63
C SER A 378 -3.37 -9.65 17.33
N MET A 379 -3.63 -8.70 16.42
CA MET A 379 -4.23 -9.03 15.11
C MET A 379 -3.37 -9.95 14.26
N PHE A 380 -2.06 -9.70 14.23
CA PHE A 380 -1.12 -10.57 13.53
C PHE A 380 -1.13 -11.99 14.13
N LEU A 381 -1.02 -12.13 15.44
CA LEU A 381 -1.05 -13.42 16.13
C LEU A 381 -2.36 -14.18 15.90
N ASN A 382 -3.50 -13.47 15.92
CA ASN A 382 -4.80 -14.07 15.62
C ASN A 382 -4.84 -14.59 14.18
N THR A 383 -4.31 -13.83 13.21
CA THR A 383 -4.26 -14.27 11.81
C THR A 383 -3.36 -15.50 11.63
N VAL A 384 -2.20 -15.52 12.28
CA VAL A 384 -1.32 -16.71 12.27
C VAL A 384 -2.02 -17.92 12.87
N ASN A 385 -2.74 -17.74 13.98
CA ASN A 385 -3.51 -18.79 14.62
C ASN A 385 -4.64 -19.32 13.71
N ASP A 386 -5.36 -18.44 13.03
CA ASP A 386 -6.43 -18.81 12.09
C ASP A 386 -5.89 -19.58 10.88
N LEU A 387 -4.78 -19.12 10.30
CA LEU A 387 -4.08 -19.82 9.22
C LEU A 387 -3.62 -21.20 9.67
N TYR A 388 -3.04 -21.29 10.87
CA TYR A 388 -2.59 -22.55 11.44
C TYR A 388 -3.75 -23.53 11.67
N ASN A 389 -4.85 -23.06 12.26
CA ASN A 389 -6.03 -23.89 12.49
C ASN A 389 -6.61 -24.42 11.17
N HIS A 390 -6.67 -23.57 10.15
CA HIS A 390 -7.13 -23.97 8.83
C HIS A 390 -6.20 -25.01 8.18
N LEU A 391 -4.88 -24.85 8.28
CA LEU A 391 -3.91 -25.86 7.80
C LEU A 391 -4.04 -27.19 8.54
N MET A 392 -4.21 -27.16 9.85
CA MET A 392 -4.35 -28.36 10.67
C MET A 392 -5.65 -29.13 10.38
N ILE A 393 -6.72 -28.44 10.00
CA ILE A 393 -8.00 -29.08 9.66
C ILE A 393 -7.95 -29.72 8.26
N HIS A 394 -7.26 -29.09 7.30
CA HIS A 394 -7.38 -29.47 5.89
C HIS A 394 -6.38 -30.52 5.38
N HIS A 395 -5.40 -30.99 6.18
CA HIS A 395 -4.51 -32.16 5.99
C HIS A 395 -3.98 -32.51 4.57
N SER A 396 -4.15 -31.67 3.55
CA SER A 396 -3.66 -31.91 2.20
C SER A 396 -2.23 -31.39 2.09
N TYR A 397 -1.31 -32.32 1.86
CA TYR A 397 0.13 -32.08 1.84
C TYR A 397 0.52 -31.02 0.79
N ASP A 398 -0.18 -30.99 -0.35
CA ASP A 398 0.13 -30.09 -1.46
C ASP A 398 -0.28 -28.62 -1.22
N VAL A 399 -1.33 -28.38 -0.43
CA VAL A 399 -1.74 -27.02 -0.04
C VAL A 399 -0.84 -26.47 1.08
N CYS A 400 -0.19 -27.35 1.84
CA CYS A 400 0.68 -26.96 2.95
C CYS A 400 1.97 -26.28 2.50
N ASN A 401 2.66 -26.76 1.46
CA ASN A 401 3.99 -26.23 1.12
C ASN A 401 3.94 -24.76 0.67
N SER A 402 3.03 -24.40 -0.25
CA SER A 402 2.93 -23.01 -0.74
C SER A 402 2.42 -22.03 0.33
N ARG A 403 1.54 -22.48 1.24
CA ARG A 403 1.04 -21.65 2.34
C ARG A 403 2.02 -21.56 3.51
N PHE A 404 2.83 -22.57 3.75
CA PHE A 404 3.84 -22.55 4.82
C PHE A 404 4.96 -21.56 4.51
N ASP A 405 5.45 -21.53 3.27
CA ASP A 405 6.41 -20.51 2.83
C ASP A 405 5.83 -19.10 2.97
N CYS A 406 4.54 -18.92 2.66
CA CYS A 406 3.84 -17.66 2.93
C CYS A 406 3.82 -17.31 4.43
N ILE A 407 3.53 -18.27 5.33
CA ILE A 407 3.51 -18.02 6.78
C ILE A 407 4.91 -17.67 7.30
N VAL A 408 5.96 -18.38 6.84
CA VAL A 408 7.35 -18.13 7.23
C VAL A 408 7.82 -16.76 6.73
N HIS A 409 7.50 -16.40 5.48
CA HIS A 409 7.81 -15.07 4.96
C HIS A 409 7.07 -13.96 5.71
N ARG A 410 5.76 -14.13 5.99
CA ARG A 410 4.95 -13.17 6.78
C ARG A 410 5.49 -12.98 8.19
N THR A 411 5.81 -14.08 8.88
CA THR A 411 6.39 -14.04 10.23
C THR A 411 7.76 -13.36 10.25
N SER A 412 8.63 -13.61 9.27
CA SER A 412 9.95 -12.97 9.20
C SER A 412 9.86 -11.43 9.13
N ARG A 413 8.90 -10.89 8.38
CA ARG A 413 8.70 -9.44 8.22
C ARG A 413 8.08 -8.82 9.48
N CYS A 414 7.06 -9.45 10.07
CA CYS A 414 6.46 -8.98 11.32
C CYS A 414 7.39 -9.12 12.53
N GLY A 415 8.33 -10.06 12.51
CA GLY A 415 9.35 -10.21 13.55
C GLY A 415 10.33 -9.04 13.65
N HIS A 416 10.39 -8.17 12.64
CA HIS A 416 11.11 -6.90 12.71
C HIS A 416 10.30 -5.78 13.40
N LEU A 417 8.97 -5.87 13.40
CA LEU A 417 8.08 -4.89 14.05
C LEU A 417 7.91 -5.16 15.54
N LEU A 418 8.01 -6.42 15.90
CA LEU A 418 7.96 -6.88 17.27
C LEU A 418 9.38 -6.82 17.82
N ASN A 419 9.56 -6.17 18.98
CA ASN A 419 10.83 -6.21 19.69
C ASN A 419 11.31 -7.66 19.73
N ARG A 420 12.47 -7.94 19.12
CA ARG A 420 12.96 -9.30 18.82
C ARG A 420 12.76 -10.27 19.99
N LYS A 421 12.92 -9.80 21.23
CA LYS A 421 12.72 -10.61 22.43
C LYS A 421 11.32 -11.25 22.51
N TRP A 422 10.26 -10.47 22.32
CA TRP A 422 8.87 -10.99 22.34
C TRP A 422 8.57 -11.91 21.16
N PHE A 423 9.07 -11.55 19.97
CA PHE A 423 8.88 -12.35 18.76
C PHE A 423 9.59 -13.69 18.86
N PHE A 424 10.84 -13.72 19.34
CA PHE A 424 11.59 -14.95 19.55
C PHE A 424 10.96 -15.81 20.63
N GLU A 425 10.52 -15.25 21.76
CA GLU A 425 9.89 -16.03 22.83
C GLU A 425 8.56 -16.67 22.38
N SER A 426 7.77 -15.97 21.56
CA SER A 426 6.49 -16.46 21.05
C SER A 426 6.65 -17.45 19.88
N ASN A 427 7.56 -17.18 18.93
CA ASN A 427 7.81 -18.09 17.80
C ASN A 427 8.64 -19.32 18.18
N TYR A 428 9.52 -19.23 19.18
CA TYR A 428 10.28 -20.40 19.63
C TYR A 428 9.35 -21.48 20.20
N CYS A 429 8.31 -21.09 20.96
CA CYS A 429 7.24 -22.01 21.37
C CYS A 429 6.47 -22.58 20.17
N PHE A 430 6.20 -21.77 19.15
CA PHE A 430 5.48 -22.16 17.94
C PHE A 430 6.26 -23.19 17.08
N PHE A 431 7.51 -22.89 16.71
CA PHE A 431 8.37 -23.78 15.92
C PHE A 431 8.78 -25.05 16.68
N TYR A 432 9.00 -24.97 17.99
CA TYR A 432 9.32 -26.14 18.82
C TYR A 432 8.14 -27.11 18.90
N THR A 433 6.90 -26.62 18.93
CA THR A 433 5.70 -27.48 18.98
C THR A 433 5.46 -28.16 17.63
N TYR A 434 5.67 -27.46 16.52
CA TYR A 434 5.49 -28.00 15.16
C TYR A 434 6.54 -29.06 14.80
N THR A 435 7.82 -28.78 15.05
CA THR A 435 8.91 -29.74 14.78
C THR A 435 8.83 -31.00 15.63
N LYS A 436 8.21 -30.93 16.82
CA LYS A 436 7.96 -32.09 17.66
C LYS A 436 6.76 -32.91 17.17
N LYS A 437 5.72 -32.29 16.61
CA LYS A 437 4.54 -32.98 16.03
C LYS A 437 4.79 -33.57 14.65
N ALA A 438 5.66 -32.98 13.83
CA ALA A 438 6.02 -33.51 12.51
C ALA A 438 7.01 -34.69 12.56
N ARG A 439 7.53 -35.04 13.74
CA ARG A 439 8.42 -36.19 13.98
C ARG A 439 7.71 -37.42 14.54
N TYR A 440 6.39 -37.33 14.76
CA TYR A 440 5.50 -38.45 15.11
C TYR A 440 4.40 -38.54 14.07
#